data_AF-A0A9P7USW0-F1
#
_entry.id   AF-A0A9P7USW0-F1
#
_cell.length_a   1.000
_cell.length_b   1.000
_cell.length_c   1.000
_cell.angle_alpha   90.00
_cell.angle_beta   90.00
_cell.angle_gamma   90.00
#
_symmetry.space_group_name_H-M   'P 1'
#
loop_
_entity.id
_entity.type
_entity.pdbx_description
1 polymer ?
#
loop_
_entity_poly.entity_id
_entity_poly.type
_entity_poly.pdbx_seq_one_letter_code
_entity_poly.pdbx_strand_id
1 'polypeptide(L)'
;MHRRFTLLTSSVSEIHLQQIFALVPSVLSHYLDFSLDILLEVLKNIEEARIKLPQSTDEFEDESILIQERHPRLVGAFGSIDGLSLPVQVSDDVEIENATYNGRKTEHRINNILAFSPRGVIIDVVLNAPGSWHDAHVTKPIFDCLHTHVPEGYYLVSDTAFPHSTSSISGKIKAPLKAGEHVPSDPAEQAELLAFNHQLLSYQQTPEWGMRAMQGSFGRLWIPLPIGSKEDHFRLLEICCRLFNIRANCVGINQIKSVYMPVWCAGEDERMWNDMGNMLFGEIRK
;
A
#
# COMPACT_ATOMS: atom_id res chain seq x y z
N MET A 1 28.94 6.89 -3.04
CA MET A 1 27.53 6.79 -3.45
C MET A 1 26.56 6.43 -2.30
N HIS A 2 27.00 5.76 -1.24
CA HIS A 2 26.18 5.34 -0.07
C HIS A 2 25.71 6.45 0.91
N ARG A 3 25.96 7.74 0.64
CA ARG A 3 25.85 8.81 1.68
C ARG A 3 24.73 9.83 1.47
N ARG A 4 23.80 9.61 0.53
CA ARG A 4 22.71 10.58 0.21
C ARG A 4 21.28 10.11 0.53
N PHE A 5 21.06 8.85 0.88
CA PHE A 5 19.71 8.31 1.15
C PHE A 5 19.35 8.19 2.65
N THR A 6 20.28 8.54 3.54
CA THR A 6 20.16 8.29 4.98
C THR A 6 18.91 8.90 5.61
N LEU A 7 18.45 10.08 5.15
CA LEU A 7 17.24 10.69 5.73
C LEU A 7 16.00 9.81 5.53
N LEU A 8 15.76 9.31 4.31
CA LEU A 8 14.54 8.57 3.99
C LEU A 8 14.59 7.14 4.52
N THR A 9 15.75 6.49 4.40
CA THR A 9 15.90 5.05 4.68
C THR A 9 16.30 4.75 6.13
N SER A 10 16.48 5.76 6.99
CA SER A 10 16.87 5.55 8.38
C SER A 10 15.97 6.30 9.37
N SER A 11 16.03 5.87 10.62
CA SER A 11 15.43 6.53 11.77
C SER A 11 16.41 7.50 12.47
N VAL A 12 17.38 8.03 11.72
CA VAL A 12 18.36 8.97 12.28
C VAL A 12 17.70 10.34 12.45
N SER A 13 17.83 10.93 13.65
CA SER A 13 17.32 12.28 13.91
C SER A 13 18.13 13.34 13.15
N GLU A 14 17.53 14.49 12.90
CA GLU A 14 18.21 15.59 12.20
C GLU A 14 19.44 16.09 12.95
N ILE A 15 19.42 16.05 14.28
CA ILE A 15 20.59 16.36 15.13
C ILE A 15 21.76 15.41 14.83
N HIS A 16 21.50 14.13 14.64
CA HIS A 16 22.55 13.18 14.27
C HIS A 16 23.05 13.42 12.84
N LEU A 17 22.17 13.80 11.89
CA LEU A 17 22.61 14.20 10.55
C LEU A 17 23.51 15.43 10.60
N GLN A 18 23.17 16.43 11.42
CA GLN A 18 24.01 17.61 11.68
C GLN A 18 25.39 17.21 12.20
N GLN A 19 25.44 16.29 13.17
CA GLN A 19 26.70 15.79 13.74
C GLN A 19 27.53 14.99 12.72
N ILE A 20 26.90 14.12 11.94
CA ILE A 20 27.57 13.28 10.94
C ILE A 20 28.19 14.13 9.83
N PHE A 21 27.49 15.18 9.39
CA PHE A 21 27.91 16.01 8.26
C PHE A 21 28.52 17.35 8.68
N ALA A 22 28.67 17.61 9.98
CA ALA A 22 29.13 18.87 10.54
C ALA A 22 28.36 20.09 9.99
N LEU A 23 27.04 19.97 9.88
CA LEU A 23 26.16 21.00 9.35
C LEU A 23 25.40 21.72 10.48
N VAL A 24 25.24 23.03 10.33
CA VAL A 24 24.35 23.83 11.19
C VAL A 24 22.89 23.47 10.84
N PRO A 25 21.94 23.46 11.81
CA PRO A 25 20.54 23.12 11.57
C PRO A 25 19.90 23.80 10.36
N SER A 26 20.08 25.12 10.22
CA SER A 26 19.50 25.90 9.11
C SER A 26 20.02 25.45 7.74
N VAL A 27 21.32 25.16 7.66
CA VAL A 27 21.94 24.66 6.43
C VAL A 27 21.37 23.28 6.10
N LEU A 28 21.31 22.37 7.08
CA LEU A 28 20.73 21.04 6.84
C LEU A 28 19.28 21.15 6.33
N SER A 29 18.42 21.94 6.97
CA SER A 29 17.02 22.12 6.55
C SER A 29 16.93 22.58 5.09
N HIS A 30 17.63 23.66 4.73
CA HIS A 30 17.59 24.19 3.37
C HIS A 30 18.05 23.18 2.32
N TYR A 31 19.11 22.41 2.62
CA TYR A 31 19.58 21.37 1.72
C TYR A 31 18.58 20.22 1.60
N LEU A 32 17.92 19.83 2.69
CA LEU A 32 16.91 18.78 2.67
C LEU A 32 15.70 19.21 1.86
N ASP A 33 15.16 20.40 2.12
CA ASP A 33 14.00 20.94 1.41
C ASP A 33 14.27 21.00 -0.10
N PHE A 34 15.38 21.66 -0.48
CA PHE A 34 15.79 21.77 -1.88
C PHE A 34 16.02 20.40 -2.54
N SER A 35 16.64 19.44 -1.83
CA SER A 35 16.92 18.12 -2.38
C SER A 35 15.64 17.28 -2.55
N LEU A 36 14.69 17.40 -1.62
CA LEU A 36 13.41 16.69 -1.69
C LEU A 36 12.56 17.24 -2.84
N ASP A 37 12.58 18.55 -3.10
CA ASP A 37 11.89 19.15 -4.24
C ASP A 37 12.41 18.61 -5.57
N ILE A 38 13.74 18.66 -5.76
CA ILE A 38 14.38 18.11 -6.97
C ILE A 38 14.08 16.61 -7.10
N LEU A 39 14.19 15.86 -6.00
CA LEU A 39 13.93 14.43 -6.02
C LEU A 39 12.49 14.15 -6.45
N LEU A 40 11.51 14.87 -5.90
CA LEU A 40 10.11 14.70 -6.27
C LEU A 40 9.86 15.06 -7.74
N GLU A 41 10.45 16.14 -8.23
CA GLU A 41 10.35 16.55 -9.64
C GLU A 41 10.94 15.48 -10.58
N VAL A 42 12.11 14.94 -10.24
CA VAL A 42 12.72 13.85 -11.01
C VAL A 42 11.83 12.60 -10.98
N LEU A 43 11.33 12.21 -9.81
CA LEU A 43 10.45 11.04 -9.66
C LEU A 43 9.12 11.19 -10.42
N LYS A 44 8.60 12.40 -10.59
CA LYS A 44 7.41 12.66 -11.40
C LYS A 44 7.62 12.35 -12.88
N ASN A 45 8.87 12.41 -13.35
CA ASN A 45 9.23 12.17 -14.75
C ASN A 45 9.70 10.73 -15.04
N ILE A 46 9.89 9.89 -14.02
CA ILE A 46 10.29 8.49 -14.17
C ILE A 46 9.04 7.61 -14.34
N GLU A 47 9.00 6.77 -15.37
CA GLU A 47 7.83 5.91 -15.66
C GLU A 47 7.60 4.90 -14.53
N GLU A 48 8.66 4.26 -14.06
CA GLU A 48 8.63 3.23 -13.02
C GLU A 48 8.21 3.77 -11.65
N ALA A 49 8.23 5.09 -11.48
CA ALA A 49 7.84 5.79 -10.26
C ALA A 49 6.38 6.24 -10.27
N ARG A 50 5.67 6.09 -11.38
CA ARG A 50 4.29 6.57 -11.51
C ARG A 50 3.36 5.81 -10.59
N ILE A 51 2.44 6.55 -9.99
CA ILE A 51 1.28 6.03 -9.27
C ILE A 51 0.11 6.29 -10.21
N LYS A 52 -0.37 5.24 -10.88
CA LYS A 52 -1.45 5.33 -11.86
C LYS A 52 -2.31 4.08 -11.77
N LEU A 53 -3.63 4.29 -11.84
CA LEU A 53 -4.58 3.21 -12.05
C LEU A 53 -4.42 2.64 -13.47
N PRO A 54 -4.82 1.38 -13.68
CA PRO A 54 -5.04 0.85 -15.02
C PRO A 54 -5.95 1.79 -15.84
N GLN A 55 -5.62 2.01 -17.11
CA GLN A 55 -6.33 2.97 -17.97
C GLN A 55 -7.26 2.30 -18.97
N SER A 56 -6.93 1.08 -19.40
CA SER A 56 -7.70 0.32 -20.38
C SER A 56 -8.31 -0.92 -19.74
N THR A 57 -9.43 -1.39 -20.30
CA THR A 57 -10.06 -2.63 -19.86
C THR A 57 -9.10 -3.82 -19.92
N ASP A 58 -8.22 -3.85 -20.93
CA ASP A 58 -7.21 -4.91 -21.07
C ASP A 58 -6.22 -4.89 -19.89
N GLU A 59 -5.78 -3.70 -19.43
CA GLU A 59 -4.92 -3.60 -18.24
C GLU A 59 -5.66 -4.05 -16.96
N PHE A 60 -6.95 -3.75 -16.82
CA PHE A 60 -7.74 -4.26 -15.69
C PHE A 60 -7.88 -5.78 -15.73
N GLU A 61 -8.07 -6.35 -16.92
CA GLU A 61 -8.16 -7.79 -17.12
C GLU A 61 -6.83 -8.48 -16.81
N ASP A 62 -5.70 -7.92 -17.26
CA ASP A 62 -4.36 -8.44 -16.97
C ASP A 62 -4.12 -8.54 -15.45
N GLU A 63 -4.43 -7.48 -14.70
CA GLU A 63 -4.32 -7.51 -13.24
C GLU A 63 -5.30 -8.51 -12.62
N SER A 64 -6.50 -8.65 -13.19
CA SER A 64 -7.49 -9.61 -12.69
C SER A 64 -7.09 -11.05 -12.90
N ILE A 65 -6.49 -11.38 -14.05
CA ILE A 65 -5.98 -12.72 -14.35
C ILE A 65 -4.94 -13.13 -13.32
N LEU A 66 -3.98 -12.25 -12.97
CA LEU A 66 -2.97 -12.54 -11.95
C LEU A 66 -3.57 -12.89 -10.58
N ILE A 67 -4.68 -12.24 -10.22
CA ILE A 67 -5.39 -12.54 -8.97
C ILE A 67 -6.16 -13.85 -9.09
N GLN A 68 -6.83 -14.07 -10.22
CA GLN A 68 -7.65 -15.25 -10.49
C GLN A 68 -6.84 -16.55 -10.55
N GLU A 69 -5.59 -16.51 -11.03
CA GLU A 69 -4.68 -17.68 -11.02
C GLU A 69 -4.56 -18.32 -9.63
N ARG A 70 -4.58 -17.49 -8.58
CA ARG A 70 -4.53 -17.95 -7.19
C ARG A 70 -5.90 -17.99 -6.52
N HIS A 71 -6.81 -17.10 -6.92
CA HIS A 71 -8.14 -16.95 -6.35
C HIS A 71 -9.22 -16.98 -7.45
N PRO A 72 -9.58 -18.17 -7.96
CA PRO A 72 -10.45 -18.30 -9.12
C PRO A 72 -11.85 -17.68 -8.99
N ARG A 73 -12.31 -17.40 -7.76
CA ARG A 73 -13.62 -16.78 -7.51
C ARG A 73 -13.55 -15.26 -7.45
N LEU A 74 -12.37 -14.65 -7.39
CA LEU A 74 -12.17 -13.19 -7.36
C LEU A 74 -12.16 -12.57 -8.76
N VAL A 75 -13.10 -12.97 -9.61
CA VAL A 75 -13.28 -12.42 -10.97
C VAL A 75 -13.52 -10.92 -10.86
N GLY A 76 -12.75 -10.12 -11.62
CA GLY A 76 -12.84 -8.65 -11.63
C GLY A 76 -12.08 -7.94 -10.50
N ALA A 77 -11.50 -8.66 -9.54
CA ALA A 77 -10.55 -8.01 -8.61
C ALA A 77 -9.33 -7.56 -9.41
N PHE A 78 -8.85 -6.33 -9.22
CA PHE A 78 -7.63 -5.82 -9.90
C PHE A 78 -6.57 -5.29 -8.92
N GLY A 79 -6.89 -5.23 -7.64
CA GLY A 79 -6.02 -4.65 -6.64
C GLY A 79 -6.64 -4.72 -5.25
N SER A 80 -5.88 -4.28 -4.27
CA SER A 80 -6.30 -4.20 -2.88
C SER A 80 -6.00 -2.82 -2.30
N ILE A 81 -6.74 -2.43 -1.27
CA ILE A 81 -6.66 -1.11 -0.67
C ILE A 81 -6.76 -1.18 0.84
N ASP A 82 -5.91 -0.42 1.53
CA ASP A 82 -5.95 -0.33 2.98
C ASP A 82 -5.35 0.99 3.50
N GLY A 83 -5.63 1.30 4.77
CA GLY A 83 -5.19 2.50 5.47
C GLY A 83 -3.85 2.34 6.19
N LEU A 84 -2.92 3.26 5.94
CA LEU A 84 -1.65 3.39 6.64
C LEU A 84 -1.67 4.58 7.59
N SER A 85 -1.69 4.30 8.90
CA SER A 85 -1.65 5.33 9.95
C SER A 85 -0.22 5.55 10.45
N LEU A 86 0.30 6.78 10.33
CA LEU A 86 1.67 7.15 10.70
C LEU A 86 1.69 8.11 11.89
N PRO A 87 2.69 8.01 12.80
CA PRO A 87 2.79 8.90 13.95
C PRO A 87 3.19 10.32 13.51
N VAL A 88 2.65 11.33 14.20
CA VAL A 88 3.08 12.73 14.06
C VAL A 88 3.42 13.33 15.43
N GLN A 89 4.22 14.39 15.43
CA GLN A 89 4.55 15.14 16.64
C GLN A 89 3.31 15.81 17.22
N VAL A 90 3.34 16.14 18.52
CA VAL A 90 2.27 16.91 19.16
C VAL A 90 2.37 18.37 18.72
N SER A 91 1.24 19.00 18.46
CA SER A 91 1.14 20.43 18.16
C SER A 91 0.75 21.19 19.42
N ASP A 92 1.32 22.38 19.63
CA ASP A 92 0.84 23.32 20.65
C ASP A 92 -0.44 24.05 20.20
N ASP A 93 -0.80 23.93 18.91
CA ASP A 93 -2.06 24.40 18.34
C ASP A 93 -3.17 23.37 18.60
N VAL A 94 -4.18 23.77 19.38
CA VAL A 94 -5.31 22.95 19.82
C VAL A 94 -6.15 22.43 18.65
N GLU A 95 -6.29 23.17 17.55
CA GLU A 95 -7.06 22.70 16.40
C GLU A 95 -6.31 21.58 15.67
N ILE A 96 -5.00 21.75 15.48
CA ILE A 96 -4.13 20.75 14.85
C ILE A 96 -3.97 19.52 15.75
N GLU A 97 -3.83 19.72 17.05
CA GLU A 97 -3.81 18.67 18.07
C GLU A 97 -5.07 17.82 17.97
N ASN A 98 -6.26 18.44 18.00
CA ASN A 98 -7.55 17.74 17.89
C ASN A 98 -7.73 17.04 16.53
N ALA A 99 -7.24 17.64 15.45
CA ALA A 99 -7.33 17.04 14.12
C ALA A 99 -6.42 15.82 13.93
N THR A 100 -5.30 15.76 14.65
CA THR A 100 -4.33 14.65 14.56
C THR A 100 -4.50 13.62 15.67
N TYR A 101 -5.19 13.95 16.76
CA TYR A 101 -5.42 13.04 17.87
C TYR A 101 -6.32 11.86 17.47
N ASN A 102 -5.79 10.65 17.59
CA ASN A 102 -6.56 9.43 17.36
C ASN A 102 -7.02 8.84 18.70
N GLY A 103 -8.30 9.01 19.03
CA GLY A 103 -8.88 8.54 20.30
C GLY A 103 -8.83 7.03 20.53
N ARG A 104 -8.63 6.21 19.49
CA ARG A 104 -8.50 4.75 19.61
C ARG A 104 -7.08 4.31 19.98
N LYS A 105 -6.08 5.00 19.44
CA LYS A 105 -4.65 4.70 19.67
C LYS A 105 -3.99 5.57 20.74
N THR A 106 -4.72 6.57 21.27
CA THR A 106 -4.23 7.53 22.27
C THR A 106 -2.93 8.21 21.85
N GLU A 107 -2.79 8.50 20.55
CA GLU A 107 -1.58 9.06 19.92
C GLU A 107 -1.98 10.01 18.78
N HIS A 108 -1.09 10.96 18.45
CA HIS A 108 -1.26 11.84 17.29
C HIS A 108 -0.78 11.15 16.02
N ARG A 109 -1.68 11.05 15.03
CA ARG A 109 -1.42 10.33 13.78
C ARG A 109 -1.99 11.06 12.58
N ILE A 110 -1.44 10.74 11.42
CA ILE A 110 -2.04 11.03 10.11
C ILE A 110 -2.42 9.71 9.45
N ASN A 111 -3.49 9.74 8.66
CA ASN A 111 -3.97 8.58 7.92
C ASN A 111 -3.63 8.75 6.45
N ASN A 112 -3.24 7.66 5.83
CA ASN A 112 -2.97 7.54 4.40
C ASN A 112 -3.73 6.33 3.89
N ILE A 113 -4.08 6.31 2.62
CA ILE A 113 -4.70 5.16 1.98
C ILE A 113 -3.84 4.79 0.79
N LEU A 114 -3.52 3.52 0.66
CA LEU A 114 -2.68 3.00 -0.42
C LEU A 114 -3.42 1.86 -1.11
N ALA A 115 -3.52 1.95 -2.43
CA ALA A 115 -4.00 0.86 -3.28
C ALA A 115 -2.81 0.17 -3.97
N PHE A 116 -2.77 -1.16 -3.92
CA PHE A 116 -1.74 -1.99 -4.51
C PHE A 116 -2.30 -2.90 -5.60
N SER A 117 -1.55 -3.05 -6.69
CA SER A 117 -1.79 -4.08 -7.71
C SER A 117 -1.22 -5.44 -7.26
N PRO A 118 -1.65 -6.56 -7.87
CA PRO A 118 -1.02 -7.88 -7.68
C PRO A 118 0.45 -7.92 -8.13
N ARG A 119 0.90 -6.94 -8.94
CA ARG A 119 2.31 -6.75 -9.31
C ARG A 119 3.13 -6.09 -8.20
N GLY A 120 2.47 -5.66 -7.12
CA GLY A 120 3.10 -5.05 -5.96
C GLY A 120 3.49 -3.59 -6.14
N VAL A 121 2.93 -2.89 -7.13
CA VAL A 121 3.07 -1.43 -7.26
C VAL A 121 1.87 -0.72 -6.66
N ILE A 122 2.11 0.49 -6.15
CA ILE A 122 1.07 1.40 -5.70
C ILE A 122 0.41 2.01 -6.93
N ILE A 123 -0.90 1.87 -7.04
CA ILE A 123 -1.69 2.32 -8.21
C ILE A 123 -2.54 3.56 -7.90
N ASP A 124 -2.90 3.79 -6.64
CA ASP A 124 -3.60 4.99 -6.18
C ASP A 124 -3.30 5.28 -4.72
N VAL A 125 -3.36 6.55 -4.31
CA VAL A 125 -3.07 7.00 -2.94
C VAL A 125 -3.91 8.19 -2.49
N VAL A 126 -4.24 8.22 -1.20
CA VAL A 126 -4.59 9.45 -0.48
C VAL A 126 -3.58 9.64 0.63
N LEU A 127 -2.90 10.78 0.65
CA LEU A 127 -1.81 11.04 1.60
C LEU A 127 -2.17 12.17 2.56
N ASN A 128 -1.65 12.08 3.78
CA ASN A 128 -1.68 13.14 4.80
C ASN A 128 -3.10 13.59 5.21
N ALA A 129 -4.04 12.65 5.34
CA ALA A 129 -5.35 12.96 5.89
C ALA A 129 -5.31 13.06 7.42
N PRO A 130 -6.15 13.93 8.03
CA PRO A 130 -6.19 14.08 9.48
C PRO A 130 -6.48 12.76 10.20
N GLY A 131 -5.78 12.50 11.31
CA GLY A 131 -5.95 11.28 12.11
C GLY A 131 -7.33 11.11 12.73
N SER A 132 -8.04 12.22 12.94
CA SER A 132 -9.42 12.25 13.44
C SER A 132 -10.47 11.92 12.39
N TRP A 133 -10.12 11.92 11.09
CA TRP A 133 -11.06 11.60 10.03
C TRP A 133 -11.28 10.08 9.98
N HIS A 134 -12.55 9.68 9.97
CA HIS A 134 -12.94 8.29 9.73
C HIS A 134 -12.55 7.88 8.30
N ASP A 135 -12.17 6.61 8.12
CA ASP A 135 -11.69 6.05 6.86
C ASP A 135 -12.59 6.42 5.67
N ALA A 136 -13.93 6.40 5.86
CA ALA A 136 -14.92 6.78 4.84
C ALA A 136 -14.80 8.21 4.28
N HIS A 137 -14.31 9.18 5.06
CA HIS A 137 -14.07 10.54 4.58
C HIS A 137 -12.71 10.66 3.88
N VAL A 138 -11.70 9.96 4.39
CA VAL A 138 -10.36 9.94 3.80
C VAL A 138 -10.38 9.25 2.43
N THR A 139 -11.22 8.24 2.25
CA THR A 139 -11.34 7.46 1.01
C THR A 139 -12.10 8.15 -0.11
N LYS A 140 -12.77 9.28 0.14
CA LYS A 140 -13.65 9.93 -0.86
C LYS A 140 -12.95 10.22 -2.21
N PRO A 141 -11.72 10.76 -2.26
CA PRO A 141 -11.03 11.00 -3.53
C PRO A 141 -10.80 9.71 -4.34
N ILE A 142 -10.45 8.61 -3.65
CA ILE A 142 -10.31 7.30 -4.29
C ILE A 142 -11.67 6.82 -4.79
N PHE A 143 -12.76 7.01 -4.05
CA PHE A 143 -14.09 6.59 -4.51
C PHE A 143 -14.54 7.34 -5.77
N ASP A 144 -14.33 8.66 -5.81
CA ASP A 144 -14.64 9.46 -6.99
C ASP A 144 -13.79 8.99 -8.20
N CYS A 145 -12.53 8.62 -7.95
CA CYS A 145 -11.63 8.05 -8.95
C CYS A 145 -12.11 6.68 -9.45
N LEU A 146 -12.46 5.76 -8.54
CA LEU A 146 -12.99 4.43 -8.86
C LEU A 146 -14.30 4.51 -9.64
N HIS A 147 -15.18 5.43 -9.28
CA HIS A 147 -16.46 5.59 -9.98
C HIS A 147 -16.27 6.12 -11.42
N THR A 148 -15.28 6.98 -11.63
CA THR A 148 -15.06 7.65 -12.93
C THR A 148 -14.18 6.83 -13.88
N HIS A 149 -13.16 6.13 -13.34
CA HIS A 149 -12.10 5.51 -14.15
C HIS A 149 -12.13 3.98 -14.17
N VAL A 150 -12.80 3.31 -13.21
CA VAL A 150 -12.84 1.84 -13.18
C VAL A 150 -14.09 1.34 -13.91
N PRO A 151 -13.96 0.49 -14.95
CA PRO A 151 -15.10 -0.06 -15.67
C PRO A 151 -16.01 -0.93 -14.79
N GLU A 152 -17.24 -1.16 -15.24
CA GLU A 152 -18.15 -2.10 -14.58
C GLU A 152 -17.56 -3.52 -14.58
N GLY A 153 -17.79 -4.25 -13.49
CA GLY A 153 -17.23 -5.59 -13.28
C GLY A 153 -15.90 -5.64 -12.53
N TYR A 154 -15.15 -4.54 -12.46
CA TYR A 154 -13.87 -4.48 -11.74
C TYR A 154 -13.97 -3.82 -10.36
N TYR A 155 -13.17 -4.32 -9.40
CA TYR A 155 -13.17 -3.83 -8.02
C TYR A 155 -11.84 -3.97 -7.28
N LEU A 156 -11.69 -3.18 -6.23
CA LEU A 156 -10.64 -3.33 -5.22
C LEU A 156 -11.12 -4.18 -4.05
N VAL A 157 -10.21 -4.94 -3.46
CA VAL A 157 -10.44 -5.67 -2.21
C VAL A 157 -9.98 -4.84 -1.02
N SER A 158 -10.83 -4.65 -0.02
CA SER A 158 -10.53 -3.84 1.16
C SER A 158 -10.85 -4.55 2.47
N ASP A 159 -10.45 -3.95 3.59
CA ASP A 159 -10.98 -4.31 4.90
C ASP A 159 -12.44 -3.85 5.09
N THR A 160 -13.11 -4.53 6.00
CA THR A 160 -14.46 -4.31 6.51
C THR A 160 -14.67 -2.92 7.14
N ALA A 161 -13.58 -2.22 7.49
CA ALA A 161 -13.58 -0.84 7.93
C ALA A 161 -13.89 0.16 6.79
N PHE A 162 -13.64 -0.22 5.53
CA PHE A 162 -13.96 0.62 4.38
C PHE A 162 -15.46 0.55 4.05
N PRO A 163 -16.10 1.68 3.70
CA PRO A 163 -17.49 1.69 3.29
C PRO A 163 -17.66 0.99 1.94
N HIS A 164 -18.53 -0.03 1.90
CA HIS A 164 -18.78 -0.89 0.73
C HIS A 164 -20.26 -0.95 0.32
N SER A 165 -21.16 -0.24 1.02
CA SER A 165 -22.62 -0.34 0.83
C SER A 165 -23.33 0.95 0.43
N THR A 166 -22.61 2.06 0.25
CA THR A 166 -23.18 3.29 -0.32
C THR A 166 -23.43 3.10 -1.83
N SER A 167 -24.56 3.61 -2.33
CA SER A 167 -24.99 3.45 -3.73
C SER A 167 -23.97 3.93 -4.76
N SER A 168 -23.07 4.85 -4.40
CA SER A 168 -21.98 5.36 -5.23
C SER A 168 -20.76 4.43 -5.34
N ILE A 169 -20.61 3.44 -4.45
CA ILE A 169 -19.45 2.54 -4.35
C ILE A 169 -19.85 1.09 -4.62
N SER A 170 -21.15 0.84 -4.83
CA SER A 170 -21.71 -0.49 -5.02
C SER A 170 -20.96 -1.25 -6.11
N GLY A 171 -20.33 -2.36 -5.73
CA GLY A 171 -19.61 -3.24 -6.63
C GLY A 171 -18.16 -2.85 -6.94
N LYS A 172 -17.68 -1.63 -6.60
CA LYS A 172 -16.28 -1.19 -6.85
C LYS A 172 -15.32 -1.53 -5.73
N ILE A 173 -15.84 -1.80 -4.54
CA ILE A 173 -15.07 -2.27 -3.38
C ILE A 173 -15.76 -3.49 -2.80
N LYS A 174 -14.98 -4.55 -2.58
CA LYS A 174 -15.45 -5.75 -1.89
C LYS A 174 -14.65 -5.97 -0.61
N ALA A 175 -15.36 -6.09 0.50
CA ALA A 175 -14.81 -6.44 1.79
C ALA A 175 -15.35 -7.81 2.22
N PRO A 176 -14.61 -8.56 3.04
CA PRO A 176 -15.12 -9.80 3.62
C PRO A 176 -16.37 -9.59 4.46
N LEU A 177 -17.13 -10.68 4.61
CA LEU A 177 -18.30 -10.72 5.48
C LEU A 177 -17.91 -10.38 6.92
N LYS A 178 -18.72 -9.52 7.55
CA LYS A 178 -18.61 -9.25 8.99
C LYS A 178 -19.19 -10.41 9.81
N ALA A 179 -18.68 -10.59 11.03
CA ALA A 179 -19.26 -11.54 11.96
C ALA A 179 -20.75 -11.21 12.22
N GLY A 180 -21.64 -12.17 11.93
CA GLY A 180 -23.08 -12.01 12.12
C GLY A 180 -23.87 -11.50 10.89
N GLU A 181 -23.22 -11.35 9.74
CA GLU A 181 -23.88 -10.96 8.49
C GLU A 181 -24.75 -12.10 7.93
N HIS A 182 -25.86 -11.75 7.27
CA HIS A 182 -26.85 -12.73 6.83
C HIS A 182 -26.30 -13.64 5.73
N VAL A 183 -26.18 -14.93 6.03
CA VAL A 183 -25.79 -15.95 5.06
C VAL A 183 -27.05 -16.51 4.39
N PRO A 184 -27.05 -16.76 3.07
CA PRO A 184 -28.18 -17.39 2.39
C PRO A 184 -28.61 -18.70 3.06
N SER A 185 -29.92 -18.96 3.08
CA SER A 185 -30.47 -20.19 3.65
C SER A 185 -30.25 -21.42 2.75
N ASP A 186 -29.99 -21.20 1.47
CA ASP A 186 -29.68 -22.28 0.53
C ASP A 186 -28.24 -22.79 0.76
N PRO A 187 -28.03 -24.09 1.01
CA PRO A 187 -26.71 -24.64 1.28
C PRO A 187 -25.70 -24.44 0.14
N ALA A 188 -26.14 -24.42 -1.12
CA ALA A 188 -25.24 -24.25 -2.27
C ALA A 188 -24.77 -22.79 -2.38
N GLU A 189 -25.70 -21.83 -2.29
CA GLU A 189 -25.36 -20.40 -2.24
C GLU A 189 -24.49 -20.06 -1.02
N GLN A 190 -24.78 -20.65 0.14
CA GLN A 190 -23.96 -20.49 1.34
C GLN A 190 -22.54 -21.01 1.13
N ALA A 191 -22.37 -22.18 0.53
CA ALA A 191 -21.06 -22.76 0.28
C ALA A 191 -20.23 -21.88 -0.68
N GLU A 192 -20.84 -21.39 -1.77
CA GLU A 192 -20.16 -20.50 -2.71
C GLU A 192 -19.81 -19.14 -2.09
N LEU A 193 -20.70 -18.55 -1.28
CA LEU A 193 -20.42 -17.30 -0.57
C LEU A 193 -19.25 -17.46 0.41
N LEU A 194 -19.21 -18.56 1.17
CA LEU A 194 -18.12 -18.83 2.09
C LEU A 194 -16.79 -19.09 1.37
N ALA A 195 -16.83 -19.79 0.23
CA ALA A 195 -15.64 -20.03 -0.58
C ALA A 195 -15.10 -18.73 -1.21
N PHE A 196 -15.97 -17.87 -1.71
CA PHE A 196 -15.61 -16.52 -2.17
C PHE A 196 -15.01 -15.69 -1.04
N ASN A 197 -15.65 -15.67 0.13
CA ASN A 197 -15.19 -14.92 1.29
C ASN A 197 -13.81 -15.38 1.79
N HIS A 198 -13.54 -16.69 1.75
CA HIS A 198 -12.23 -17.22 2.10
C HIS A 198 -11.13 -16.66 1.17
N GLN A 199 -11.36 -16.70 -0.15
CA GLN A 199 -10.41 -16.16 -1.11
C GLN A 199 -10.23 -14.65 -0.94
N LEU A 200 -11.33 -13.93 -0.68
CA LEU A 200 -11.32 -12.50 -0.42
C LEU A 200 -10.47 -12.16 0.82
N LEU A 201 -10.65 -12.87 1.93
CA LEU A 201 -9.83 -12.72 3.15
C LEU A 201 -8.35 -12.99 2.88
N SER A 202 -8.03 -14.00 2.06
CA SER A 202 -6.65 -14.30 1.71
C SER A 202 -6.02 -13.18 0.87
N TYR A 203 -6.74 -12.67 -0.12
CA TYR A 203 -6.26 -11.58 -0.98
C TYR A 203 -6.16 -10.24 -0.22
N GLN A 204 -7.05 -9.99 0.73
CA GLN A 204 -7.06 -8.79 1.58
C GLN A 204 -5.78 -8.63 2.42
N GLN A 205 -4.95 -9.65 2.59
CA GLN A 205 -3.65 -9.52 3.27
C GLN A 205 -2.60 -8.76 2.45
N THR A 206 -2.85 -8.54 1.15
CA THR A 206 -1.86 -7.94 0.23
C THR A 206 -1.47 -6.50 0.57
N PRO A 207 -2.37 -5.58 0.95
CA PRO A 207 -1.97 -4.24 1.38
C PRO A 207 -1.07 -4.29 2.62
N GLU A 208 -1.27 -5.24 3.54
CA GLU A 208 -0.39 -5.37 4.70
C GLU A 208 1.06 -5.66 4.29
N TRP A 209 1.27 -6.51 3.30
CA TRP A 209 2.61 -6.80 2.78
C TRP A 209 3.23 -5.56 2.12
N GLY A 210 2.44 -4.83 1.34
CA GLY A 210 2.85 -3.57 0.72
C GLY A 210 3.22 -2.51 1.76
N MET A 211 2.39 -2.32 2.78
CA MET A 211 2.61 -1.39 3.89
C MET A 211 3.84 -1.77 4.72
N ARG A 212 4.01 -3.05 5.06
CA ARG A 212 5.21 -3.54 5.76
C ARG A 212 6.48 -3.27 4.93
N ALA A 213 6.43 -3.50 3.62
CA ALA A 213 7.56 -3.24 2.74
C ALA A 213 7.86 -1.73 2.61
N MET A 214 6.83 -0.87 2.57
CA MET A 214 6.98 0.57 2.58
C MET A 214 7.64 1.05 3.88
N GLN A 215 7.09 0.68 5.03
CA GLN A 215 7.64 1.07 6.34
C GLN A 215 9.03 0.47 6.59
N GLY A 216 9.31 -0.73 6.10
CA GLY A 216 10.64 -1.34 6.18
C GLY A 216 11.68 -0.68 5.27
N SER A 217 11.25 -0.08 4.15
CA SER A 217 12.15 0.63 3.22
C SER A 217 12.48 2.05 3.67
N PHE A 218 11.54 2.69 4.38
CA PHE A 218 11.66 4.10 4.76
C PHE A 218 11.60 4.26 6.28
N GLY A 219 12.77 4.14 6.93
CA GLY A 219 12.91 4.31 8.37
C GLY A 219 12.36 5.64 8.91
N ARG A 220 12.29 6.69 8.08
CA ARG A 220 11.69 7.97 8.47
C ARG A 220 10.21 7.86 8.82
N LEU A 221 9.47 6.91 8.23
CA LEU A 221 8.05 6.69 8.50
C LEU A 221 7.79 6.05 9.87
N TRP A 222 8.82 5.56 10.56
CA TRP A 222 8.72 5.05 11.93
C TRP A 222 8.81 6.14 13.01
N ILE A 223 9.30 7.33 12.65
CA ILE A 223 9.47 8.45 13.58
C ILE A 223 8.27 9.39 13.43
N PRO A 224 7.78 10.00 14.54
CA PRO A 224 6.79 11.06 14.47
C PRO A 224 7.19 12.16 13.48
N LEU A 225 6.36 12.36 12.45
CA LEU A 225 6.60 13.39 11.43
C LEU A 225 6.37 14.81 12.02
N PRO A 226 7.12 15.84 11.58
CA PRO A 226 7.02 17.19 12.12
C PRO A 226 5.69 17.88 11.81
N ILE A 227 4.92 18.27 12.83
CA ILE A 227 3.54 18.77 12.65
C ILE A 227 3.43 20.14 11.95
N GLY A 228 4.56 20.83 11.70
CA GLY A 228 4.62 22.22 11.25
C GLY A 228 4.32 22.50 9.77
N SER A 229 4.20 21.48 8.91
CA SER A 229 3.93 21.71 7.48
C SER A 229 3.24 20.52 6.80
N LYS A 230 1.97 20.72 6.41
CA LYS A 230 1.21 19.72 5.64
C LYS A 230 1.82 19.45 4.27
N GLU A 231 2.45 20.46 3.68
CA GLU A 231 3.10 20.37 2.37
C GLU A 231 4.35 19.48 2.45
N ASP A 232 5.14 19.61 3.51
CA ASP A 232 6.32 18.77 3.73
C ASP A 232 5.96 17.31 3.96
N HIS A 233 4.89 17.05 4.71
CA HIS A 233 4.35 15.70 4.86
C HIS A 233 3.95 15.12 3.51
N PHE A 234 3.18 15.87 2.71
CA PHE A 234 2.71 15.39 1.42
C PHE A 234 3.90 15.10 0.49
N ARG A 235 4.85 16.03 0.40
CA ARG A 235 6.08 15.88 -0.38
C ARG A 235 6.88 14.64 0.02
N LEU A 236 7.12 14.45 1.32
CA LEU A 236 7.84 13.29 1.85
C LEU A 236 7.13 11.97 1.52
N LEU A 237 5.82 11.92 1.75
CA LEU A 237 5.02 10.72 1.52
C LEU A 237 4.92 10.38 0.04
N GLU A 238 4.75 11.38 -0.84
CA GLU A 238 4.73 11.18 -2.28
C GLU A 238 6.08 10.63 -2.78
N ILE A 239 7.20 11.18 -2.30
CA ILE A 239 8.54 10.68 -2.59
C ILE A 239 8.68 9.20 -2.17
N CYS A 240 8.26 8.86 -0.94
CA CYS A 240 8.31 7.48 -0.46
C CYS A 240 7.47 6.53 -1.33
N CYS A 241 6.25 6.92 -1.73
CA CYS A 241 5.40 6.10 -2.60
C CYS A 241 6.01 5.90 -3.99
N ARG A 242 6.54 6.97 -4.60
CA ARG A 242 7.18 6.91 -5.92
C ARG A 242 8.46 6.07 -5.92
N LEU A 243 9.31 6.22 -4.89
CA LEU A 243 10.49 5.39 -4.69
C LEU A 243 10.12 3.92 -4.43
N PHE A 244 9.02 3.66 -3.72
CA PHE A 244 8.49 2.31 -3.55
C PHE A 244 8.16 1.67 -4.90
N ASN A 245 7.49 2.40 -5.80
CA ASN A 245 7.18 1.90 -7.14
C ASN A 245 8.43 1.64 -7.97
N ILE A 246 9.44 2.53 -7.95
CA ILE A 246 10.73 2.26 -8.59
C ILE A 246 11.33 0.96 -8.06
N ARG A 247 11.32 0.76 -6.74
CA ARG A 247 11.84 -0.46 -6.13
C ARG A 247 11.07 -1.70 -6.59
N ALA A 248 9.74 -1.65 -6.59
CA ALA A 248 8.89 -2.76 -7.01
C ALA A 248 9.08 -3.10 -8.50
N ASN A 249 9.20 -2.09 -9.36
CA ASN A 249 9.36 -2.24 -10.79
C ASN A 249 10.79 -2.67 -11.20
N CYS A 250 11.82 -2.00 -10.67
CA CYS A 250 13.21 -2.22 -11.11
C CYS A 250 13.94 -3.33 -10.35
N VAL A 251 13.65 -3.51 -9.06
CA VAL A 251 14.33 -4.52 -8.23
C VAL A 251 13.52 -5.81 -8.17
N GLY A 252 12.19 -5.72 -8.26
CA GLY A 252 11.30 -6.89 -8.29
C GLY A 252 11.15 -7.64 -6.96
N ILE A 253 11.79 -7.17 -5.88
CA ILE A 253 11.66 -7.76 -4.53
C ILE A 253 10.46 -7.12 -3.83
N ASN A 254 9.28 -7.72 -4.01
CA ASN A 254 8.07 -7.40 -3.28
C ASN A 254 7.27 -8.70 -3.01
N GLN A 255 6.87 -8.93 -1.77
CA GLN A 255 6.09 -10.10 -1.37
C GLN A 255 4.78 -10.24 -2.16
N ILE A 256 4.07 -9.14 -2.48
CA ILE A 256 2.86 -9.20 -3.31
C ILE A 256 3.20 -9.81 -4.68
N LYS A 257 4.24 -9.27 -5.33
CA LYS A 257 4.73 -9.77 -6.62
C LYS A 257 5.20 -11.22 -6.54
N SER A 258 5.92 -11.62 -5.48
CA SER A 258 6.35 -13.02 -5.30
C SER A 258 5.18 -14.00 -5.17
N VAL A 259 4.03 -13.54 -4.66
CA VAL A 259 2.84 -14.37 -4.38
C VAL A 259 1.94 -14.49 -5.61
N TYR A 260 1.80 -13.43 -6.41
CA TYR A 260 0.88 -13.35 -7.56
C TYR A 260 1.59 -13.33 -8.92
N MET A 261 2.92 -13.19 -8.95
CA MET A 261 3.75 -13.34 -10.13
C MET A 261 4.94 -14.27 -9.82
N PRO A 262 4.70 -15.53 -9.42
CA PRO A 262 5.79 -16.47 -9.21
C PRO A 262 6.59 -16.63 -10.51
N VAL A 263 7.89 -16.37 -10.45
CA VAL A 263 8.79 -16.26 -11.62
C VAL A 263 9.03 -17.60 -12.37
N TRP A 264 8.30 -18.69 -12.09
CA TRP A 264 8.72 -20.01 -12.56
C TRP A 264 7.59 -20.80 -13.26
N CYS A 265 7.57 -20.74 -14.60
CA CYS A 265 7.44 -21.88 -15.53
C CYS A 265 7.27 -21.41 -16.99
N ALA A 266 8.33 -20.87 -17.58
CA ALA A 266 8.50 -20.88 -19.04
C ALA A 266 9.97 -21.18 -19.31
N GLY A 267 10.31 -22.47 -19.50
CA GLY A 267 11.68 -22.84 -19.89
C GLY A 267 12.11 -24.23 -19.46
N GLU A 268 12.86 -24.35 -18.36
CA GLU A 268 13.78 -25.50 -18.20
C GLU A 268 13.88 -26.09 -16.78
N ASP A 269 13.23 -25.52 -15.76
CA ASP A 269 13.54 -25.81 -14.35
C ASP A 269 12.48 -26.58 -13.54
N GLU A 270 11.46 -27.18 -14.17
CA GLU A 270 10.58 -28.13 -13.47
C GLU A 270 11.34 -29.36 -12.93
N ARG A 271 12.43 -29.74 -13.59
CA ARG A 271 13.27 -30.87 -13.14
C ARG A 271 14.11 -30.48 -11.93
N MET A 272 14.67 -29.26 -11.93
CA MET A 272 15.53 -28.81 -10.83
C MET A 272 14.74 -28.63 -9.53
N TRP A 273 13.50 -28.13 -9.60
CA TRP A 273 12.63 -28.01 -8.43
C TRP A 273 12.14 -29.35 -7.89
N ASN A 274 11.81 -30.31 -8.76
CA ASN A 274 11.43 -31.65 -8.33
C ASN A 274 12.62 -32.42 -7.71
N ASP A 275 13.82 -32.26 -8.26
CA ASP A 275 15.03 -32.84 -7.67
C ASP A 275 15.42 -32.18 -6.35
N MET A 276 15.29 -30.85 -6.23
CA MET A 276 15.59 -30.13 -5.00
C MET A 276 14.56 -30.40 -3.90
N GLY A 277 13.27 -30.55 -4.25
CA GLY A 277 12.22 -30.99 -3.33
C GLY A 277 12.45 -32.43 -2.84
N ASN A 278 12.88 -33.34 -3.71
CA ASN A 278 13.22 -34.70 -3.33
C ASN A 278 14.50 -34.78 -2.47
N MET A 279 15.48 -33.91 -2.69
CA MET A 279 16.68 -33.81 -1.84
C MET A 279 16.40 -33.21 -0.46
N LEU A 280 15.54 -32.19 -0.34
CA LEU A 280 15.26 -31.51 0.93
C LEU A 280 14.25 -32.25 1.82
N PHE A 281 13.30 -32.98 1.22
CA PHE A 281 12.22 -33.65 1.96
C PHE A 281 12.30 -35.17 1.95
N GLY A 282 13.26 -35.77 1.23
CA GLY A 282 13.46 -37.22 1.17
C GLY A 282 13.81 -37.86 2.51
N GLU A 283 14.43 -37.13 3.43
CA GLU A 283 14.80 -37.64 4.77
C GLU A 283 13.70 -37.47 5.83
N ILE A 284 12.61 -36.75 5.53
CA ILE A 284 11.46 -36.58 6.45
C ILE A 284 10.41 -37.68 6.24
N ARG A 285 10.60 -38.55 5.23
CA ARG A 285 9.79 -39.75 5.00
C ARG A 285 10.64 -41.03 5.10
N LYS A 286 11.18 -41.32 6.28
CA LYS A 286 11.46 -42.69 6.73
C LYS A 286 11.15 -42.83 8.21
#